data_AF-A0A0K0D9U2-F1
#
_entry.id   AF-A0A0K0D9U2-F1
#
_cell.length_a   1.000
_cell.length_b   1.000
_cell.length_c   1.000
_cell.angle_alpha   90.00
_cell.angle_beta   90.00
_cell.angle_gamma   90.00
#
_symmetry.space_group_name_H-M   'P 1'
#
loop_
_entity.id
_entity.type
_entity.pdbx_description
1 polymer ?
#
loop_
_entity_poly.entity_id
_entity_poly.type
_entity_poly.pdbx_seq_one_letter_code
_entity_poly.pdbx_strand_id
1 'polypeptide(L)'
;MLNSLATNETELEQLRKQNAAHKELIAKLEADLASAFAGRSDRYGDDLSTIDMLGVVHDTKVEGDDNSVLMIALAQRDRLKLRVGALEEELITEKTKQTMLQTEMEKLQEDNVKLYGKIKFLQGYGSKSAETSVPLPEEGNYSAQYERRLDPFQRFGQAETQRGYARLPLHDRASLSIVLYRFAYTESCERDNQQDCVAKFERHMREHHSNG
;
A
#
# COMPACT_ATOMS: atom_id res chain seq x y z
N MET A 1 -45.17 33.43 -32.21
CA MET A 1 -43.70 33.35 -32.18
C MET A 1 -43.07 34.53 -31.45
N LEU A 2 -43.41 35.79 -31.77
CA LEU A 2 -42.88 36.98 -31.09
C LEU A 2 -43.08 37.01 -29.55
N ASN A 3 -44.26 36.65 -29.05
CA ASN A 3 -44.52 36.64 -27.60
C ASN A 3 -43.71 35.59 -26.84
N SER A 4 -43.42 34.44 -27.45
CA SER A 4 -42.58 33.39 -26.83
C SER A 4 -41.11 33.78 -26.81
N LEU A 5 -40.66 34.59 -27.78
CA LEU A 5 -39.30 35.09 -27.80
C LEU A 5 -39.07 36.12 -26.69
N ALA A 6 -40.04 37.02 -26.49
CA ALA A 6 -40.01 38.01 -25.41
C ALA A 6 -40.05 37.36 -24.01
N THR A 7 -40.85 36.30 -23.81
CA THR A 7 -40.86 35.58 -22.52
C THR A 7 -39.54 34.85 -22.26
N ASN A 8 -38.94 34.25 -23.29
CA ASN A 8 -37.65 33.59 -23.18
C ASN A 8 -36.52 34.59 -22.89
N GLU A 9 -36.60 35.80 -23.45
CA GLU A 9 -35.65 36.88 -23.14
C GLU A 9 -35.75 37.33 -21.69
N THR A 10 -36.96 37.49 -21.15
CA THR A 10 -37.15 37.85 -19.74
C THR A 10 -36.70 36.75 -18.79
N GLU A 11 -36.92 35.48 -19.14
CA GLU A 11 -36.48 34.33 -18.34
C GLU A 11 -34.94 34.21 -18.34
N LEU A 12 -34.31 34.43 -19.49
CA LEU A 12 -32.85 34.50 -19.60
C LEU A 12 -32.27 35.63 -18.74
N GLU A 13 -32.93 36.78 -18.72
CA GLU A 13 -32.49 37.93 -17.91
C GLU A 13 -32.68 37.66 -16.40
N GLN A 14 -33.76 36.97 -16.02
CA GLN A 14 -33.99 36.52 -14.65
C GLN A 14 -32.95 35.49 -14.21
N LEU A 15 -32.65 34.48 -15.02
CA LEU A 15 -31.62 33.47 -14.75
C LEU A 15 -30.22 34.07 -14.65
N ARG A 16 -29.93 35.12 -15.44
CA ARG A 16 -28.68 35.89 -15.32
C ARG A 16 -28.59 36.64 -13.99
N LYS A 17 -29.68 37.28 -13.56
CA LYS A 17 -29.74 37.97 -12.25
C LYS A 17 -29.57 36.98 -11.10
N GLN A 18 -30.23 35.82 -11.15
CA GLN A 18 -30.05 34.76 -10.16
C GLN A 18 -28.61 34.24 -10.14
N ASN A 19 -28.01 33.98 -11.32
CA ASN A 19 -26.61 33.57 -11.39
C ASN A 19 -25.66 34.63 -10.80
N ALA A 20 -25.91 35.91 -11.05
CA ALA A 20 -25.11 36.99 -10.46
C ALA A 20 -25.22 37.01 -8.93
N ALA A 21 -26.45 36.90 -8.40
CA ALA A 21 -26.68 36.85 -6.96
C ALA A 21 -26.03 35.61 -6.30
N HIS A 22 -26.10 34.44 -6.94
CA HIS A 22 -25.46 33.22 -6.45
C HIS A 22 -23.94 33.35 -6.45
N LYS A 23 -23.34 33.95 -7.49
CA LYS A 23 -21.89 34.22 -7.54
C LYS A 23 -21.45 35.19 -6.45
N GLU A 24 -22.24 36.23 -6.18
CA GLU A 24 -21.95 37.17 -5.10
C GLU A 24 -22.04 36.50 -3.72
N LEU A 25 -23.04 35.64 -3.51
CA LEU A 25 -23.16 34.85 -2.28
C LEU A 25 -21.99 33.88 -2.12
N ILE A 26 -21.59 33.18 -3.18
CA ILE A 26 -20.41 32.29 -3.15
C ILE A 26 -19.17 33.09 -2.79
N ALA A 27 -18.93 34.24 -3.41
CA ALA A 27 -17.76 35.07 -3.11
C ALA A 27 -17.76 35.56 -1.65
N LYS A 28 -18.93 35.90 -1.08
CA LYS A 28 -19.06 36.25 0.35
C LYS A 28 -18.78 35.05 1.24
N LEU A 29 -19.34 33.89 0.94
CA LEU A 29 -19.10 32.66 1.70
C LEU A 29 -17.63 32.23 1.63
N GLU A 30 -16.97 32.38 0.47
CA GLU A 30 -15.54 32.10 0.31
C GLU A 30 -14.68 33.08 1.12
N ALA A 31 -15.04 34.37 1.14
CA ALA A 31 -14.35 35.36 1.97
C ALA A 31 -14.54 35.10 3.47
N ASP A 32 -15.76 34.76 3.89
CA ASP A 32 -16.07 34.43 5.29
C ASP A 32 -15.35 33.15 5.72
N LEU A 33 -15.34 32.10 4.88
CA LEU A 33 -14.58 30.88 5.11
C LEU A 33 -13.08 31.14 5.16
N ALA A 34 -12.53 31.95 4.25
CA ALA A 34 -11.13 32.33 4.26
C ALA A 34 -10.76 33.11 5.54
N SER A 35 -11.64 34.01 6.01
CA SER A 35 -11.43 34.75 7.25
C SER A 35 -11.49 33.86 8.50
N ALA A 36 -12.41 32.88 8.51
CA ALA A 36 -12.53 31.89 9.59
C ALA A 36 -11.32 30.93 9.63
N PHE A 37 -10.78 30.56 8.46
CA PHE A 37 -9.55 29.77 8.37
C PHE A 37 -8.31 30.57 8.76
N ALA A 38 -8.19 31.82 8.32
CA ALA A 38 -7.06 32.69 8.66
C ALA A 38 -7.00 33.02 10.17
N GLY A 39 -8.15 33.23 10.82
CA GLY A 39 -8.23 33.42 12.27
C GLY A 39 -7.89 32.17 13.10
N ARG A 40 -7.91 30.98 12.48
CA ARG A 40 -7.66 29.69 13.15
C ARG A 40 -6.22 29.17 12.97
N SER A 41 -5.56 29.54 11.88
CA SER A 41 -4.18 29.13 11.57
C SER A 41 -3.14 29.65 12.56
N ASP A 42 -3.43 30.74 13.29
CA ASP A 42 -2.47 31.41 14.20
C ASP A 42 -2.52 30.87 15.65
N ARG A 43 -3.40 29.90 15.94
CA ARG A 43 -3.61 29.38 17.32
C ARG A 43 -3.26 27.92 17.55
N TYR A 44 -3.02 27.11 16.51
CA TYR A 44 -2.65 25.71 16.70
C TYR A 44 -1.69 25.25 15.59
N GLY A 45 -0.43 25.11 15.97
CA GLY A 45 0.59 24.46 15.15
C GLY A 45 0.32 22.97 15.02
N ASP A 46 0.34 22.50 13.79
CA ASP A 46 0.93 21.23 13.33
C ASP A 46 0.62 19.95 14.10
N ASP A 47 -0.64 19.72 14.48
CA ASP A 47 -1.14 18.37 14.79
C ASP A 47 -2.66 18.30 14.60
N LEU A 48 -3.11 18.51 13.36
CA LEU A 48 -4.53 18.36 13.01
C LEU A 48 -4.86 16.87 12.80
N SER A 49 -5.08 16.16 13.91
CA SER A 49 -5.70 14.84 13.89
C SER A 49 -7.03 14.90 13.16
N THR A 50 -7.25 13.96 12.25
CA THR A 50 -8.44 13.80 11.39
C THR A 50 -9.77 13.82 12.17
N ILE A 51 -9.71 13.62 13.49
CA ILE A 51 -10.83 13.70 14.41
C ILE A 51 -11.38 15.12 14.58
N ASP A 52 -10.55 16.16 14.45
CA ASP A 52 -11.01 17.56 14.56
C ASP A 52 -11.64 18.06 13.25
N MET A 53 -11.28 17.48 12.09
CA MET A 53 -11.95 17.76 10.81
C MET A 53 -13.43 17.29 10.82
N LEU A 54 -13.77 16.28 11.62
CA LEU A 54 -15.17 15.89 11.87
C LEU A 54 -15.89 16.82 12.86
N GLY A 55 -15.16 17.55 13.71
CA GLY A 55 -15.73 18.51 14.66
C GLY A 55 -16.18 19.83 14.03
N VAL A 56 -15.62 20.22 12.88
CA VAL A 56 -15.86 21.56 12.28
C VAL A 56 -17.20 21.70 11.55
N VAL A 57 -17.90 20.60 11.22
CA VAL A 57 -19.29 20.69 10.69
C VAL A 57 -20.29 21.02 11.82
N HIS A 58 -19.88 20.97 13.09
CA HIS A 58 -20.78 21.10 14.24
C HIS A 58 -21.20 22.55 14.57
N ASP A 59 -20.51 23.60 14.14
CA ASP A 59 -20.80 24.96 14.67
C ASP A 59 -21.86 25.77 13.89
N THR A 60 -22.61 25.13 12.98
CA THR A 60 -23.91 25.68 12.58
C THR A 60 -24.93 25.23 13.61
N LYS A 61 -25.33 26.13 14.52
CA LYS A 61 -26.50 25.95 15.40
C LYS A 61 -27.69 25.36 14.62
N VAL A 62 -27.92 24.05 14.76
CA VAL A 62 -29.16 23.39 14.32
C VAL A 62 -30.05 23.29 15.55
N GLU A 63 -30.77 24.37 15.84
CA GLU A 63 -31.89 24.32 16.76
C GLU A 63 -33.05 23.60 16.06
N GLY A 64 -33.27 22.31 16.37
CA GLY A 64 -34.47 21.55 16.00
C GLY A 64 -34.21 20.19 15.35
N ASP A 65 -34.82 19.15 15.93
CA ASP A 65 -34.94 17.76 15.49
C ASP A 65 -33.68 16.87 15.57
N ASP A 66 -33.62 16.03 16.61
CA ASP A 66 -32.70 14.88 16.75
C ASP A 66 -32.71 13.95 15.51
N ASN A 67 -33.79 13.97 14.73
CA ASN A 67 -33.92 13.25 13.47
C ASN A 67 -32.99 13.80 12.37
N SER A 68 -32.70 15.10 12.37
CA SER A 68 -31.80 15.73 11.39
C SER A 68 -30.34 15.27 11.59
N VAL A 69 -29.88 15.19 12.85
CA VAL A 69 -28.55 14.70 13.22
C VAL A 69 -28.39 13.23 12.85
N LEU A 70 -29.41 12.41 13.09
CA LEU A 70 -29.41 11.00 12.69
C LEU A 70 -29.32 10.85 11.16
N MET A 71 -30.10 11.63 10.40
CA MET A 71 -30.05 11.58 8.93
C MET A 71 -28.69 12.01 8.38
N ILE A 72 -28.06 13.02 8.98
CA ILE A 72 -26.71 13.46 8.61
C ILE A 72 -25.68 12.37 8.94
N ALA A 73 -25.75 11.76 10.13
CA ALA A 73 -24.86 10.68 10.51
C ALA A 73 -25.01 9.44 9.60
N LEU A 74 -26.24 9.12 9.19
CA LEU A 74 -26.52 8.06 8.22
C LEU A 74 -25.90 8.37 6.84
N ALA A 75 -26.07 9.60 6.33
CA ALA A 75 -25.48 10.01 5.06
C ALA A 75 -23.94 9.98 5.08
N GLN A 76 -23.33 10.42 6.18
CA GLN A 76 -21.88 10.36 6.37
C GLN A 76 -21.39 8.91 6.42
N ARG A 77 -22.06 8.05 7.20
CA ARG A 77 -21.80 6.62 7.24
C ARG A 77 -21.88 5.99 5.85
N ASP A 78 -22.89 6.34 5.07
CA ASP A 78 -23.11 5.75 3.75
C ASP A 78 -22.05 6.22 2.73
N ARG A 79 -21.62 7.49 2.80
CA ARG A 79 -20.48 7.99 2.02
C ARG A 79 -19.17 7.29 2.41
N LEU A 80 -18.94 7.08 3.70
CA LEU A 80 -17.76 6.37 4.18
C LEU A 80 -17.77 4.92 3.71
N LYS A 81 -18.91 4.23 3.79
CA LYS A 81 -19.08 2.88 3.26
C LYS A 81 -18.79 2.82 1.76
N LEU A 82 -19.27 3.78 0.98
CA LEU A 82 -18.97 3.87 -0.46
C LEU A 82 -17.47 4.03 -0.72
N ARG A 83 -16.81 4.95 0.01
CA ARG A 83 -15.37 5.18 -0.11
C ARG A 83 -14.54 3.96 0.30
N VAL A 84 -14.93 3.29 1.39
CA VAL A 84 -14.29 2.04 1.83
C VAL A 84 -14.44 0.97 0.75
N GLY A 85 -15.64 0.77 0.20
CA GLY A 85 -15.85 -0.20 -0.88
C GLY A 85 -15.01 0.08 -2.12
N ALA A 86 -14.90 1.35 -2.54
CA ALA A 86 -14.05 1.75 -3.67
C ALA A 86 -12.55 1.49 -3.40
N LEU A 87 -12.08 1.79 -2.18
CA LEU A 87 -10.69 1.52 -1.79
C LEU A 87 -10.41 0.02 -1.67
N GLU A 88 -11.36 -0.78 -1.19
CA GLU A 88 -11.26 -2.24 -1.14
C GLU A 88 -11.17 -2.84 -2.55
N GLU A 89 -11.98 -2.34 -3.49
CA GLU A 89 -11.91 -2.74 -4.89
C GLU A 89 -10.56 -2.39 -5.51
N GLU A 90 -10.10 -1.14 -5.34
CA GLU A 90 -8.79 -0.70 -5.83
C GLU A 90 -7.65 -1.56 -5.22
N LEU A 91 -7.70 -1.83 -3.92
CA LEU A 91 -6.75 -2.71 -3.24
C LEU A 91 -6.75 -4.13 -3.82
N ILE A 92 -7.91 -4.69 -4.13
CA ILE A 92 -8.01 -6.01 -4.78
C ILE A 92 -7.39 -5.95 -6.18
N THR A 93 -7.71 -4.94 -6.98
CA THR A 93 -7.12 -4.79 -8.33
C THR A 93 -5.61 -4.65 -8.27
N GLU A 94 -5.08 -3.90 -7.30
CA GLU A 94 -3.63 -3.73 -7.17
C GLU A 94 -2.94 -5.00 -6.69
N LYS A 95 -3.53 -5.71 -5.72
CA LYS A 95 -3.04 -7.04 -5.30
C LYS A 95 -3.01 -8.02 -6.47
N THR A 96 -4.05 -8.06 -7.30
CA THR A 96 -4.06 -8.94 -8.47
C THR A 96 -2.97 -8.59 -9.47
N LYS A 97 -2.75 -7.30 -9.78
CA LYS A 97 -1.61 -6.87 -10.61
C LYS A 97 -0.28 -7.26 -10.00
N GLN A 98 -0.10 -7.07 -8.69
CA GLN A 98 1.12 -7.46 -7.99
C GLN A 98 1.40 -8.96 -8.14
N THR A 99 0.38 -9.81 -7.99
CA THR A 99 0.53 -11.26 -8.22
C THR A 99 0.87 -11.59 -9.67
N MET A 100 0.26 -10.92 -10.65
CA MET A 100 0.60 -11.12 -12.07
C MET A 100 2.06 -10.75 -12.35
N LEU A 101 2.49 -9.56 -11.90
CA LEU A 101 3.89 -9.11 -12.06
C LEU A 101 4.86 -10.07 -11.38
N GLN A 102 4.52 -10.57 -10.19
CA GLN A 102 5.35 -11.56 -9.50
C GLN A 102 5.49 -12.86 -10.31
N THR A 103 4.40 -13.38 -10.89
CA THR A 103 4.48 -14.56 -11.76
C THR A 103 5.26 -14.31 -13.05
N GLU A 104 5.19 -13.09 -13.62
CA GLU A 104 5.97 -12.71 -14.78
C GLU A 104 7.47 -12.62 -14.44
N MET A 105 7.81 -12.04 -13.28
CA MET A 105 9.18 -12.02 -12.77
C MET A 105 9.73 -13.43 -12.57
N GLU A 106 8.95 -14.34 -11.97
CA GLU A 106 9.34 -15.74 -11.80
C GLU A 106 9.57 -16.45 -13.13
N LYS A 107 8.69 -16.21 -14.12
CA LYS A 107 8.82 -16.75 -15.47
C LYS A 107 10.09 -16.22 -16.17
N LEU A 108 10.33 -14.91 -16.10
CA LEU A 108 11.54 -14.30 -16.67
C LEU A 108 12.80 -14.81 -15.99
N GLN A 109 12.79 -14.98 -14.67
CA GLN A 109 13.91 -15.60 -13.95
C GLN A 109 14.16 -17.04 -14.42
N GLU A 110 13.11 -17.84 -14.62
CA GLU A 110 13.24 -19.20 -15.14
C GLU A 110 13.82 -19.22 -16.55
N ASP A 111 13.34 -18.34 -17.43
CA ASP A 111 13.81 -18.22 -18.80
C ASP A 111 15.26 -17.70 -18.86
N ASN A 112 15.64 -16.76 -17.99
CA ASN A 112 17.02 -16.30 -17.83
C ASN A 112 17.95 -17.45 -17.41
N VAL A 113 17.54 -18.29 -16.44
CA VAL A 113 18.31 -19.48 -16.03
C VAL A 113 18.43 -20.50 -17.17
N LYS A 114 17.37 -20.72 -17.96
CA LYS A 114 17.41 -21.60 -19.13
C LYS A 114 18.34 -21.05 -20.22
N LEU A 115 18.28 -19.75 -20.49
CA LEU A 115 19.13 -19.08 -21.47
C LEU A 115 20.59 -19.15 -21.02
N TYR A 116 20.88 -18.87 -19.75
CA TYR A 116 22.19 -19.06 -19.15
C TYR A 116 22.70 -20.49 -19.35
N GLY A 117 21.86 -21.49 -19.06
CA GLY A 117 22.19 -22.89 -19.30
C GLY A 117 22.52 -23.20 -20.77
N LYS A 118 21.78 -22.64 -21.72
CA LYS A 118 22.05 -22.78 -23.17
C LYS A 118 23.37 -22.10 -23.56
N ILE A 119 23.64 -20.91 -23.05
CA ILE A 119 24.89 -20.18 -23.30
C ILE A 119 26.07 -20.98 -22.74
N LYS A 120 26.01 -21.42 -21.48
CA LYS A 120 27.05 -22.25 -20.84
C LYS A 120 27.26 -23.57 -21.58
N PHE A 121 26.20 -24.21 -22.04
CA PHE A 121 26.28 -25.41 -22.88
C PHE A 121 27.02 -25.12 -24.19
N LEU A 122 26.60 -24.10 -24.94
CA LEU A 122 27.25 -23.73 -26.22
C LEU A 122 28.71 -23.29 -26.04
N GLN A 123 29.02 -22.51 -25.00
CA GLN A 123 30.40 -22.16 -24.62
C GLN A 123 31.24 -23.39 -24.24
N GLY A 124 30.62 -24.44 -23.70
CA GLY A 124 31.28 -25.71 -23.38
C GLY A 124 31.68 -26.53 -24.62
N TYR A 125 30.94 -26.40 -25.74
CA TYR A 125 31.24 -27.12 -26.99
C TYR A 125 31.98 -26.26 -28.03
N GLY A 126 31.85 -24.94 -27.99
CA GLY A 126 32.45 -24.00 -28.93
C GLY A 126 33.63 -23.24 -28.32
N SER A 127 34.83 -23.56 -28.79
CA SER A 127 36.07 -22.77 -28.81
C SER A 127 36.36 -21.76 -27.69
N LYS A 128 37.58 -21.90 -27.16
CA LYS A 128 38.35 -20.97 -26.32
C LYS A 128 38.54 -19.56 -26.93
N SER A 129 37.50 -18.82 -27.27
CA SER A 129 37.57 -17.38 -27.57
C SER A 129 37.11 -16.61 -26.34
N ALA A 130 37.99 -16.58 -25.34
CA ALA A 130 37.78 -16.04 -24.01
C ALA A 130 37.92 -14.50 -23.92
N GLU A 131 37.30 -13.74 -24.83
CA GLU A 131 37.52 -12.27 -24.88
C GLU A 131 36.26 -11.40 -24.80
N THR A 132 35.08 -11.94 -24.47
CA THR A 132 33.88 -11.09 -24.21
C THR A 132 32.93 -11.68 -23.17
N SER A 133 33.46 -12.26 -22.08
CA SER A 133 32.64 -12.48 -20.88
C SER A 133 32.84 -11.29 -19.94
N VAL A 134 32.05 -10.23 -20.12
CA VAL A 134 31.91 -9.20 -19.09
C VAL A 134 31.16 -9.88 -17.94
N PRO A 135 31.76 -10.07 -16.75
CA PRO A 135 31.06 -10.69 -15.64
C PRO A 135 30.01 -9.70 -15.16
N LEU A 136 28.75 -9.94 -15.50
CA LEU A 136 27.64 -9.18 -14.93
C LEU A 136 27.36 -9.74 -13.52
N PRO A 137 27.15 -8.90 -12.50
CA PRO A 137 26.83 -9.36 -11.14
C PRO A 137 25.63 -10.32 -11.08
N GLU A 138 24.66 -10.16 -11.98
CA GLU A 138 23.50 -11.06 -12.09
C GLU A 138 23.85 -12.46 -12.61
N GLU A 139 24.96 -12.61 -13.34
CA GLU A 139 25.40 -13.91 -13.86
C GLU A 139 25.72 -14.90 -12.72
N GLY A 140 26.23 -14.40 -11.59
CA GLY A 140 26.48 -15.21 -10.40
C GLY A 140 25.20 -15.81 -9.79
N ASN A 141 24.11 -15.04 -9.75
CA ASN A 141 22.82 -15.52 -9.25
C ASN A 141 22.20 -16.56 -10.18
N TYR A 142 22.23 -16.32 -11.49
CA TYR A 142 21.70 -17.28 -12.47
C TYR A 142 22.57 -18.54 -12.57
N SER A 143 23.89 -18.41 -12.44
CA SER A 143 24.82 -19.55 -12.35
C SER A 143 24.56 -20.41 -11.13
N ALA A 144 24.44 -19.81 -9.95
CA ALA A 144 24.13 -20.54 -8.72
C ALA A 144 22.76 -21.24 -8.78
N GLN A 145 21.75 -20.59 -9.36
CA GLN A 145 20.43 -21.21 -9.60
C GLN A 145 20.52 -22.37 -10.60
N TYR A 146 21.30 -22.22 -11.67
CA TYR A 146 21.52 -23.27 -12.67
C TYR A 146 22.24 -24.48 -12.07
N GLU A 147 23.33 -24.27 -11.33
CA GLU A 147 24.12 -25.34 -10.72
C GLU A 147 23.33 -26.10 -9.66
N ARG A 148 22.54 -25.39 -8.83
CA ARG A 148 21.58 -25.99 -7.89
C ARG A 148 20.55 -26.87 -8.59
N ARG A 149 20.09 -26.49 -9.78
CA ARG A 149 19.14 -27.29 -10.56
C ARG A 149 19.82 -28.48 -11.23
N LEU A 150 21.11 -28.40 -11.55
CA LEU A 150 21.86 -29.44 -12.24
C LEU A 150 22.35 -30.55 -11.29
N ASP A 151 22.63 -30.24 -10.02
CA ASP A 151 23.17 -31.20 -9.05
C ASP A 151 22.16 -32.32 -8.70
N PRO A 152 22.39 -33.56 -9.15
CA PRO A 152 21.51 -34.70 -8.85
C PRO A 152 21.51 -35.06 -7.35
N PHE A 153 22.63 -34.81 -6.66
CA PHE A 153 22.79 -35.16 -5.25
C PHE A 153 22.08 -34.18 -4.32
N GLN A 154 21.94 -32.92 -4.73
CA GLN A 154 21.17 -31.96 -3.96
C GLN A 154 19.67 -32.29 -3.99
N ARG A 155 19.15 -32.66 -5.17
CA ARG A 155 17.76 -33.14 -5.32
C ARG A 155 17.54 -34.44 -4.54
N PHE A 156 18.46 -35.38 -4.68
CA PHE A 156 18.40 -36.65 -3.95
C PHE A 156 18.50 -36.43 -2.43
N GLY A 157 19.40 -35.58 -1.96
CA GLY A 157 19.56 -35.27 -0.54
C GLY A 157 18.34 -34.58 0.06
N GLN A 158 17.71 -33.65 -0.67
CA GLN A 158 16.43 -33.06 -0.24
C GLN A 158 15.30 -34.10 -0.20
N ALA A 159 15.21 -34.96 -1.23
CA ALA A 159 14.23 -36.04 -1.25
C ALA A 159 14.47 -37.07 -0.14
N GLU A 160 15.73 -37.39 0.16
CA GLU A 160 16.12 -38.37 1.18
C GLU A 160 15.94 -37.81 2.60
N THR A 161 16.25 -36.53 2.83
CA THR A 161 15.91 -35.86 4.10
C THR A 161 14.40 -35.80 4.31
N GLN A 162 13.61 -35.47 3.28
CA GLN A 162 12.15 -35.49 3.36
C GLN A 162 11.60 -36.90 3.62
N ARG A 163 12.18 -37.93 3.00
CA ARG A 163 11.86 -39.33 3.30
C ARG A 163 12.28 -39.72 4.71
N GLY A 164 13.41 -39.21 5.20
CA GLY A 164 13.85 -39.35 6.59
C GLY A 164 12.80 -38.80 7.55
N TYR A 165 12.36 -37.55 7.32
CA TYR A 165 11.23 -36.95 8.03
C TYR A 165 9.96 -37.80 7.95
N ALA A 166 9.62 -38.32 6.77
CA ALA A 166 8.46 -39.17 6.55
C ALA A 166 8.60 -40.61 7.12
N ARG A 167 9.80 -41.03 7.54
CA ARG A 167 10.07 -42.29 8.23
C ARG A 167 10.11 -42.15 9.75
N LEU A 168 10.33 -40.94 10.27
CA LEU A 168 10.31 -40.69 11.71
C LEU A 168 8.94 -41.06 12.30
N PRO A 169 8.91 -41.74 13.46
CA PRO A 169 7.67 -42.04 14.16
C PRO A 169 6.97 -40.74 14.62
N LEU A 170 5.66 -40.79 14.84
CA LEU A 170 4.86 -39.60 15.16
C LEU A 170 5.41 -38.81 16.36
N HIS A 171 5.91 -39.50 17.39
CA HIS A 171 6.45 -38.86 18.58
C HIS A 171 7.75 -38.09 18.30
N ASP A 172 8.63 -38.61 17.45
CA ASP A 172 9.87 -37.92 17.06
C ASP A 172 9.59 -36.71 16.16
N ARG A 173 8.55 -36.79 15.32
CA ARG A 173 8.10 -35.61 14.56
C ARG A 173 7.53 -34.52 15.46
N ALA A 174 6.74 -34.93 16.45
CA ALA A 174 6.15 -34.00 17.42
C ALA A 174 7.21 -33.36 18.31
N SER A 175 8.20 -34.13 18.78
CA SER A 175 9.31 -33.58 19.56
C SER A 175 10.14 -32.60 18.73
N LEU A 176 10.44 -32.94 17.48
CA LEU A 176 11.15 -32.04 16.57
C LEU A 176 10.36 -30.76 16.29
N SER A 177 9.05 -30.86 16.00
CA SER A 177 8.22 -29.67 15.75
C SER A 177 8.16 -28.76 16.97
N ILE A 178 8.06 -29.32 18.18
CA ILE A 178 8.08 -28.56 19.44
C ILE A 178 9.42 -27.87 19.64
N VAL A 179 10.55 -28.57 19.41
CA VAL A 179 11.89 -28.00 19.58
C VAL A 179 12.14 -26.88 18.56
N LEU A 180 11.78 -27.09 17.29
CA LEU A 180 11.91 -26.08 16.24
C LEU A 180 11.01 -24.87 16.52
N TYR A 181 9.77 -25.09 16.97
CA TYR A 181 8.86 -24.02 17.36
C TYR A 181 9.43 -23.21 18.53
N ARG A 182 9.94 -23.88 19.57
CA ARG A 182 10.55 -23.22 20.73
C ARG A 182 11.75 -22.37 20.31
N PHE A 183 12.61 -22.90 19.45
CA PHE A 183 13.78 -22.18 18.93
C PHE A 183 13.39 -20.95 18.10
N ALA A 184 12.46 -21.13 17.16
CA ALA A 184 11.95 -20.03 16.33
C ALA A 184 11.24 -18.95 17.17
N TYR A 185 10.53 -19.36 18.22
CA TYR A 185 9.86 -18.45 19.15
C TYR A 185 10.86 -17.63 19.98
N THR A 186 11.90 -18.27 20.52
CA THR A 186 12.96 -17.55 21.25
C THR A 186 13.68 -16.55 20.35
N GLU A 187 14.02 -16.95 19.13
CA GLU A 187 14.71 -16.07 18.16
C GLU A 187 13.82 -14.88 17.73
N SER A 188 12.51 -15.10 17.59
CA SER A 188 11.56 -14.03 17.28
C SER A 188 11.40 -13.05 18.44
N CYS A 189 11.27 -13.55 19.68
CA CYS A 189 11.20 -12.69 20.87
C CYS A 189 12.47 -11.83 21.05
N GLU A 190 13.65 -12.37 20.72
CA GLU A 190 14.90 -11.60 20.73
C GLU A 190 14.91 -10.48 19.67
N ARG A 191 14.45 -10.77 18.45
CA ARG A 191 14.32 -9.74 17.40
C ARG A 191 13.31 -8.66 17.76
N ASP A 192 12.15 -9.04 18.30
CA ASP A 192 11.11 -8.10 18.69
C ASP A 192 11.61 -7.17 19.79
N ASN A 193 12.32 -7.70 20.79
CA ASN A 193 12.98 -6.88 21.82
C ASN A 193 14.01 -5.90 21.25
N GLN A 194 14.82 -6.34 20.27
CA GLN A 194 15.80 -5.46 19.60
C GLN A 194 15.10 -4.34 18.82
N GLN A 195 14.05 -4.66 18.08
CA GLN A 195 13.26 -3.68 17.32
C GLN A 195 12.57 -2.68 18.24
N ASP A 196 12.01 -3.14 19.37
CA ASP A 196 11.40 -2.26 20.39
C ASP A 196 12.42 -1.31 21.02
N CYS A 197 13.64 -1.78 21.29
CA CYS A 197 14.73 -0.93 21.75
C CYS A 197 15.08 0.16 20.73
N VAL A 198 15.22 -0.20 19.46
CA VAL A 198 15.50 0.75 18.36
C VAL A 198 14.36 1.75 18.21
N ALA A 199 13.10 1.30 18.18
CA ALA A 199 11.94 2.15 18.03
C ALA A 199 11.78 3.14 19.21
N LYS A 200 12.08 2.71 20.44
CA LYS A 200 12.10 3.59 21.62
C LYS A 200 13.21 4.64 21.53
N PHE A 201 14.39 4.24 21.06
CA PHE A 201 15.51 5.17 20.85
C PHE A 201 15.20 6.19 19.75
N GLU A 202 14.68 5.76 18.60
CA GLU A 202 14.26 6.66 17.52
C GLU A 202 13.20 7.66 17.98
N ARG A 203 12.22 7.21 18.78
CA ARG A 203 11.22 8.09 19.39
C ARG A 203 11.88 9.11 20.32
N HIS A 204 12.76 8.67 21.21
CA HIS A 204 13.48 9.56 22.11
C HIS A 204 14.32 10.60 21.36
N MET A 205 15.03 10.19 20.32
CA MET A 205 15.82 11.10 19.48
C MET A 205 14.95 12.12 18.74
N ARG A 206 13.76 11.72 18.26
CA ARG A 206 12.80 12.62 17.61
C ARG A 206 12.17 13.64 18.57
N GLU A 207 11.88 13.23 19.79
CA GLU A 207 11.22 14.06 20.80
C GLU A 207 12.19 15.01 21.52
N HIS A 208 13.40 14.55 21.82
CA HIS A 208 14.34 15.29 22.67
C HIS A 208 15.53 15.92 21.93
N HIS A 209 15.81 15.49 20.69
CA HIS A 209 16.99 15.93 19.93
C HIS A 209 16.66 16.42 18.50
N SER A 210 15.40 16.76 18.20
CA SER A 210 14.98 17.25 16.87
C SER A 210 15.32 18.71 16.56
N ASN A 211 15.97 19.44 17.47
CA ASN A 211 16.43 20.80 17.22
C ASN A 211 17.96 20.85 17.05
N GLY A 212 18.37 20.72 15.78
CA GLY A 212 19.70 20.98 15.24
C GLY A 212 19.63 21.16 13.74
#